data_AF-A0A2D8QU00-F1
#
_entry.id   AF-A0A2D8QU00-F1
#
_cell.length_a   1.000
_cell.length_b   1.000
_cell.length_c   1.000
_cell.angle_alpha   90.00
_cell.angle_beta   90.00
_cell.angle_gamma   90.00
#
_symmetry.space_group_name_H-M   'P 1'
#
loop_
_entity.id
_entity.type
_entity.pdbx_description
1 polymer ?
#
loop_
_entity_poly.entity_id
_entity_poly.type
_entity_poly.pdbx_seq_one_letter_code
_entity_poly.pdbx_strand_id
1 'polypeptide(L)'
;FVRLINVGVEPLGQIRGSLFDSGGSVIGKSSEVLLKGLSAKEQVWLNRNHFADIFGGWNGEAMLHIDDSEDLRLINLNFINDETFFNFSCYEASR
;
A
#
# COMPACT_ATOMS: atom_id res chain seq x y z
N PHE A 1 2.10 -9.49 -0.38
CA PHE A 1 3.08 -8.50 0.10
C PHE A 1 2.87 -7.23 -0.72
N VAL A 2 3.07 -6.04 -0.14
CA VAL A 2 2.99 -4.75 -0.86
C VAL A 2 4.37 -4.10 -0.83
N ARG A 3 4.89 -3.72 -2.00
CA ARG A 3 6.11 -2.91 -2.12
C ARG A 3 5.73 -1.45 -2.25
N LEU A 4 6.33 -0.62 -1.41
CA LEU A 4 6.34 0.82 -1.55
C LEU A 4 7.67 1.22 -2.18
N ILE A 5 7.64 2.03 -3.25
CA ILE A 5 8.84 2.50 -3.94
C ILE A 5 8.73 4.02 -4.08
N ASN A 6 9.73 4.74 -3.57
CA ASN A 6 9.89 6.15 -3.88
C ASN A 6 10.68 6.25 -5.20
N VAL A 7 10.01 6.64 -6.29
CA VAL A 7 10.68 6.84 -7.59
C VAL A 7 11.23 8.25 -7.76
N GLY A 8 10.99 9.15 -6.79
CA GLY A 8 11.49 10.52 -6.76
C GLY A 8 12.97 10.63 -6.41
N VAL A 9 13.46 11.87 -6.38
CA VAL A 9 14.83 12.21 -5.98
C VAL A 9 14.90 12.84 -4.58
N GLU A 10 13.75 13.16 -4.00
CA GLU A 10 13.59 13.67 -2.64
C GLU A 10 12.99 12.59 -1.72
N PRO A 11 13.23 12.64 -0.40
CA PRO A 11 12.60 11.73 0.54
C PRO A 11 11.09 12.01 0.66
N LEU A 12 10.29 10.95 0.72
CA LEU A 12 8.88 11.02 1.08
C LEU A 12 8.72 11.04 2.60
N GLY A 13 7.78 11.85 3.08
CA GLY A 13 7.35 11.88 4.48
C GLY A 13 6.51 10.66 4.85
N GLN A 14 5.61 10.84 5.82
CA GLN A 14 4.72 9.76 6.25
C GLN A 14 3.85 9.28 5.08
N ILE A 15 3.93 7.99 4.79
CA ILE A 15 3.00 7.31 3.89
C ILE A 15 1.84 6.83 4.74
N ARG A 16 0.63 7.29 4.37
CA ARG A 16 -0.61 6.98 5.07
C ARG A 16 -1.54 6.20 4.18
N GLY A 17 -2.44 5.43 4.80
CA GLY A 17 -3.44 4.70 4.06
C GLY A 17 -4.57 4.17 4.93
N SER A 18 -5.56 3.63 4.24
CA SER A 18 -6.75 3.03 4.84
C SER A 18 -6.97 1.63 4.26
N LEU A 19 -7.44 0.71 5.10
CA LEU A 19 -7.75 -0.64 4.68
C LEU A 19 -9.27 -0.84 4.67
N PHE A 20 -9.80 -1.46 3.62
CA PHE A 20 -11.23 -1.71 3.46
C PHE A 20 -11.49 -3.20 3.21
N ASP A 21 -12.58 -3.73 3.76
CA ASP A 21 -13.05 -5.07 3.43
C ASP A 21 -13.74 -5.13 2.04
N SER A 22 -14.15 -6.32 1.62
CA SER A 22 -14.85 -6.52 0.35
C SER A 22 -16.20 -5.81 0.24
N GLY A 23 -16.79 -5.41 1.37
CA GLY A 23 -18.01 -4.61 1.43
C GLY A 23 -17.76 -3.09 1.39
N GLY A 24 -16.49 -2.66 1.36
CA GLY A 24 -16.10 -1.26 1.42
C GLY A 24 -16.12 -0.67 2.84
N SER A 25 -16.27 -1.50 3.88
CA SER A 25 -16.19 -1.03 5.27
C SER A 25 -14.73 -0.89 5.70
N VAL A 26 -14.43 0.13 6.49
CA VAL A 26 -13.08 0.36 7.02
C VAL A 26 -12.69 -0.76 7.99
N ILE A 27 -11.50 -1.34 7.78
CA ILE A 27 -10.84 -2.23 8.73
C ILE A 27 -9.95 -1.37 9.63
N GLY A 28 -10.21 -1.39 10.94
CA GLY A 28 -9.45 -0.57 11.90
C GLY A 28 -9.81 0.91 11.81
N LYS A 29 -8.81 1.76 11.58
CA LYS A 29 -8.94 3.21 11.43
C LYS A 29 -8.50 3.65 10.04
N SER A 30 -9.05 4.78 9.57
CA SER A 30 -8.65 5.41 8.31
C SER A 30 -7.43 6.32 8.48
N SER A 31 -6.66 6.48 7.39
CA SER A 31 -5.45 7.30 7.32
C SER A 31 -4.47 6.99 8.46
N GLU A 32 -4.13 5.72 8.63
CA GLU A 32 -3.08 5.29 9.55
C GLU A 32 -1.70 5.39 8.90
N VAL A 33 -0.64 5.54 9.70
CA VAL A 33 0.74 5.65 9.19
C VAL A 33 1.25 4.24 8.85
N LEU A 34 1.48 4.01 7.55
CA LEU A 34 2.04 2.75 7.04
C LEU A 34 3.56 2.73 7.13
N LEU A 35 4.19 3.87 6.85
CA LEU A 35 5.62 4.05 6.91
C LEU A 35 5.94 5.49 7.27
N LYS A 36 6.87 5.71 8.20
CA LYS A 36 7.19 7.06 8.71
C LYS A 36 7.93 7.95 7.70
N GLY A 37 8.60 7.34 6.73
CA GLY A 37 9.36 8.01 5.69
C GLY A 37 9.96 6.99 4.73
N LEU A 38 10.22 7.41 3.50
CA LEU A 38 10.84 6.59 2.47
C LEU A 38 11.86 7.45 1.71
N SER A 39 13.15 7.16 1.88
CA SER A 39 14.24 7.92 1.27
C SER A 39 14.14 7.92 -0.26
N ALA A 40 14.80 8.88 -0.91
CA ALA A 40 14.87 8.93 -2.37
C ALA A 40 15.35 7.59 -2.96
N LYS A 41 14.65 7.08 -3.98
CA LYS A 41 14.93 5.79 -4.63
C LYS A 41 14.86 4.57 -3.71
N GLU A 42 14.38 4.71 -2.47
CA GLU A 42 14.24 3.61 -1.52
C GLU A 42 12.98 2.78 -1.81
N GLN A 43 13.01 1.52 -1.37
CA GLN A 43 11.87 0.63 -1.37
C GLN A 43 11.73 -0.12 -0.05
N VAL A 44 10.49 -0.37 0.35
CA VAL A 44 10.17 -1.17 1.54
C VAL A 44 9.05 -2.15 1.21
N TRP A 45 9.14 -3.35 1.80
CA TRP A 45 8.12 -4.37 1.71
C TRP A 45 7.28 -4.43 2.98
N LEU A 46 5.96 -4.29 2.81
CA LEU A 46 4.98 -4.54 3.86
C LEU A 46 4.29 -5.88 3.63
N ASN A 47 4.14 -6.65 4.70
CA ASN A 47 3.45 -7.94 4.69
C ASN A 47 2.15 -7.85 5.48
N ARG A 48 1.36 -8.93 5.49
CA ARG A 48 0.07 -8.97 6.20
C ARG A 48 0.22 -8.65 7.68
N ASN A 49 1.30 -9.07 8.33
CA ASN A 49 1.52 -8.84 9.76
C ASN A 49 1.74 -7.35 10.03
N HIS A 50 2.52 -6.64 9.22
CA HIS A 50 2.68 -5.19 9.35
C HIS A 50 1.32 -4.47 9.26
N PHE A 51 0.46 -4.87 8.32
CA PHE A 51 -0.88 -4.29 8.22
C PHE A 51 -1.78 -4.67 9.40
N ALA A 52 -1.70 -5.91 9.90
CA ALA A 52 -2.45 -6.35 11.06
C ALA A 52 -2.02 -5.63 12.35
N ASP A 53 -0.74 -5.29 12.48
CA ASP A 53 -0.22 -4.50 13.60
C ASP A 53 -0.74 -3.05 13.58
N ILE A 54 -0.99 -2.50 12.38
CA ILE A 54 -1.47 -1.11 12.20
C ILE A 54 -3.00 -1.03 12.29
N PHE A 55 -3.72 -1.84 11.53
CA PHE A 55 -5.18 -1.77 11.37
C PHE A 55 -5.94 -2.74 12.27
N GLY A 56 -5.25 -3.69 12.90
CA GLY A 56 -5.86 -4.86 13.52
C GLY A 56 -6.05 -6.01 12.53
N GLY A 57 -6.21 -7.22 13.06
CA GLY A 57 -6.42 -8.42 12.24
C GLY A 57 -7.78 -8.42 11.53
N TRP A 58 -7.81 -8.96 10.31
CA TRP A 58 -9.04 -9.18 9.54
C TRP A 58 -9.00 -10.56 8.87
N ASN A 59 -10.15 -10.99 8.33
CA ASN A 59 -10.28 -12.22 7.56
C ASN A 59 -10.61 -11.88 6.09
N GLY A 60 -10.07 -12.68 5.17
CA GLY A 60 -10.32 -12.53 3.73
C GLY A 60 -9.49 -11.44 3.06
N GLU A 61 -9.99 -11.02 1.90
CA GLU A 61 -9.41 -9.97 1.04
C GLU A 61 -9.65 -8.58 1.62
N ALA A 62 -8.73 -7.67 1.31
CA ALA A 62 -8.86 -6.27 1.68
C ALA A 62 -8.25 -5.37 0.60
N MET A 63 -8.82 -4.18 0.45
CA MET A 63 -8.32 -3.14 -0.43
C MET A 63 -7.51 -2.14 0.38
N LEU A 64 -6.27 -1.91 -0.04
CA LEU A 64 -5.43 -0.85 0.51
C LEU A 64 -5.58 0.42 -0.34
N HIS A 65 -6.02 1.50 0.30
CA HIS A 65 -5.99 2.84 -0.27
C HIS A 65 -4.81 3.61 0.32
N ILE A 66 -4.07 4.33 -0.51
CA ILE A 66 -2.93 5.17 -0.09
C ILE A 66 -3.33 6.62 -0.25
N ASP A 67 -3.00 7.42 0.76
CA ASP A 67 -3.17 8.87 0.70
C ASP A 67 -2.09 9.42 -0.25
N ASP A 68 -2.53 10.14 -1.29
CA ASP A 68 -1.80 10.41 -2.54
C ASP A 68 -0.36 10.95 -2.38
N SER A 69 0.54 10.50 -3.27
CA SER A 69 1.91 10.99 -3.42
C SER A 69 2.41 10.72 -4.85
N GLU A 70 2.75 11.79 -5.58
CA GLU A 70 3.13 11.74 -7.00
C GLU A 70 4.34 10.81 -7.28
N ASP A 71 5.28 10.73 -6.35
CA ASP A 71 6.52 9.94 -6.47
C ASP A 71 6.43 8.54 -5.85
N LEU A 72 5.28 8.18 -5.27
CA LEU A 72 5.08 6.86 -4.69
C LEU A 72 4.57 5.89 -5.76
N ARG A 73 5.15 4.69 -5.81
CA ARG A 73 4.65 3.57 -6.60
C ARG A 73 4.41 2.37 -5.69
N LEU A 74 3.33 1.66 -5.99
CA LEU A 74 2.89 0.47 -5.28
C LEU A 74 3.05 -0.72 -6.19
N ILE A 75 3.61 -1.82 -5.68
CA ILE A 75 3.50 -3.13 -6.33
C ILE A 75 2.84 -4.06 -5.32
N ASN A 76 1.60 -4.46 -5.60
CA ASN A 76 0.97 -5.51 -4.83
C ASN A 76 1.29 -6.87 -5.45
N LEU A 77 1.99 -7.69 -4.69
CA LEU A 77 2.23 -9.08 -5.02
C LEU A 77 1.12 -9.93 -4.38
N ASN A 78 0.01 -10.07 -5.10
CA ASN A 78 -1.00 -11.11 -4.81
C ASN A 78 -0.57 -12.40 -5.53
N PHE A 79 -0.28 -13.45 -4.75
CA PHE A 79 -0.05 -14.78 -5.29
C PHE A 79 -1.42 -15.41 -5.60
N ILE A 80 -1.77 -15.50 -6.88
CA ILE A 80 -3.05 -16.07 -7.34
C ILE A 80 -2.72 -17.23 -8.28
N ASN A 81 -3.22 -18.43 -7.98
CA ASN A 81 -3.18 -19.61 -8.86
C ASN A 81 -1.78 -20.00 -9.38
N ASP A 82 -0.76 -20.02 -8.53
CA ASP A 82 0.62 -20.42 -8.89
C ASP A 82 1.29 -19.60 -10.02
N GLU A 83 0.71 -18.45 -10.42
CA GLU A 83 1.24 -17.54 -11.42
C GLU A 83 1.29 -16.08 -10.92
N THR A 84 2.15 -15.28 -11.56
CA THR A 84 2.77 -14.08 -10.98
C THR A 84 1.91 -12.82 -11.10
N PHE A 85 1.59 -12.23 -9.94
CA PHE A 85 1.36 -10.82 -9.58
C PHE A 85 0.66 -9.85 -10.55
N PHE A 86 -0.57 -9.45 -10.21
CA PHE A 86 -1.26 -8.30 -10.80
C PHE A 86 -0.88 -7.00 -10.07
N ASN A 87 -0.28 -6.05 -10.80
CA ASN A 87 -0.07 -4.69 -10.30
C ASN A 87 -1.33 -3.84 -10.55
N PHE A 88 -1.99 -3.36 -9.49
CA PHE A 88 -3.14 -2.45 -9.57
C PHE A 88 -2.75 -0.95 -9.56
N SER A 89 -1.46 -0.61 -9.69
CA SER A 89 -1.01 0.78 -9.80
C SER A 89 -1.27 1.35 -11.21
N CYS A 90 -2.54 1.44 -11.62
CA CYS A 90 -2.94 2.18 -12.80
C CYS A 90 -4.08 3.13 -12.46
N TYR A 91 -3.70 4.35 -12.07
CA TYR A 91 -4.40 5.55 -12.50
C TYR A 91 -3.39 6.68 -12.68
N GLU A 92 -2.53 6.56 -13.71
CA GLU A 92 -1.99 7.78 -14.31
C GLU A 92 -3.13 8.32 -15.18
N ALA A 93 -3.74 9.43 -14.76
CA ALA A 93 -4.57 10.22 -15.66
C ALA A 93 -3.65 10.69 -16.79
N SER A 94 -3.74 10.05 -17.95
CA SER A 94 -3.17 10.53 -19.20
C SER A 94 -3.61 11.98 -19.38
N ARG A 95 -2.66 12.90 -19.29
CA ARG A 95 -2.85 14.30 -19.68
C ARG A 95 -2.59 14.46 -21.16
#